data_AF-A0A4Q5YX83-F1
#
_entry.id   AF-A0A4Q5YX83-F1
#
_cell.length_a   1.000
_cell.length_b   1.000
_cell.length_c   1.000
_cell.angle_alpha   90.00
_cell.angle_beta   90.00
_cell.angle_gamma   90.00
#
_symmetry.space_group_name_H-M   'P 1'
#
loop_
_entity.id
_entity.type
_entity.pdbx_description
1 polymer ?
#
loop_
_entity_poly.entity_id
_entity_poly.type
_entity_poly.pdbx_seq_one_letter_code
_entity_poly.pdbx_strand_id
1 'polypeptide(L)' 'MNIEALYKIYQQYPSAQTDTRSLKQGDIFFALKGPNFNANSFAEQALEKGAAYVVADEQLFAENDRIIIVEDVLT' A
#
# COMPACT_ATOMS: atom_id res chain seq x y z
N MET A 1 3.62 -1.95 12.09
CA MET A 1 4.89 -2.21 11.36
C MET A 1 5.90 -1.14 11.78
N ASN A 2 7.20 -1.44 11.92
CA ASN A 2 8.23 -0.40 12.14
C ASN A 2 8.92 -0.01 10.80
N ILE A 3 9.59 1.15 10.77
CA ILE A 3 10.25 1.66 9.56
C ILE A 3 11.29 0.67 9.01
N GLU A 4 12.04 -0.02 9.89
CA GLU A 4 13.06 -0.99 9.49
C GLU A 4 12.48 -2.16 8.70
N ALA A 5 11.32 -2.70 9.12
CA ALA A 5 10.66 -3.79 8.44
C ALA A 5 10.12 -3.35 7.08
N LEU A 6 9.50 -2.16 7.00
CA LEU A 6 9.03 -1.60 5.72
C LEU A 6 10.21 -1.35 4.76
N TYR A 7 11.34 -0.85 5.27
CA TYR A 7 12.53 -0.63 4.46
C TYR A 7 13.10 -1.93 3.88
N LYS A 8 13.08 -3.04 4.63
CA LYS A 8 13.47 -4.37 4.11
C LYS A 8 12.56 -4.85 2.98
N ILE A 9 11.27 -4.51 3.03
CA ILE A 9 10.33 -4.79 1.94
C ILE A 9 10.67 -3.91 0.73
N TYR A 10 10.88 -2.61 0.95
CA TYR A 10 11.28 -1.68 -0.10
C TYR A 10 12.59 -2.08 -0.80
N GLN A 11 13.58 -2.62 -0.07
CA GLN A 11 14.81 -3.13 -0.69
C GLN A 11 14.56 -4.28 -1.69
N GLN A 12 13.51 -5.08 -1.49
CA GLN A 12 13.10 -6.14 -2.43
C GLN A 12 12.23 -5.60 -3.57
N TYR A 13 11.49 -4.53 -3.29
CA TYR A 13 10.53 -3.89 -4.19
C TYR A 13 10.76 -2.36 -4.22
N PRO A 14 11.84 -1.87 -4.86
CA PRO A 14 12.30 -0.48 -4.74
C PRO A 14 11.49 0.50 -5.62
N SER A 15 10.18 0.35 -5.62
CA SER A 15 9.24 1.16 -6.39
C SER A 15 8.01 1.45 -5.53
N ALA A 16 7.66 2.73 -5.39
CA ALA A 16 6.53 3.19 -4.60
C ALA A 16 5.55 3.92 -5.51
N GLN A 17 4.25 3.67 -5.31
CA GLN A 17 3.18 4.28 -6.08
C GLN A 17 2.02 4.66 -5.17
N THR A 18 1.41 5.82 -5.39
CA THR A 18 0.23 6.31 -4.64
C THR A 18 -1.02 6.37 -5.51
N ASP A 19 -0.88 6.20 -6.83
CA ASP A 19 -1.99 6.18 -7.79
C ASP A 19 -2.16 4.80 -8.44
N THR A 20 -3.30 4.15 -8.20
CA THR A 20 -3.61 2.80 -8.73
C THR A 20 -3.69 2.73 -10.25
N ARG A 21 -3.79 3.86 -10.95
CA ARG A 21 -3.79 3.94 -12.42
C ARG A 21 -2.38 3.84 -13.00
N SER A 22 -1.36 4.13 -12.19
CA SER A 22 0.05 4.11 -12.59
C SER A 22 0.81 2.94 -11.97
N LEU A 23 0.10 1.98 -11.38
CA LEU A 23 0.67 0.78 -10.77
C LEU A 23 1.40 -0.09 -11.80
N LYS A 24 2.55 -0.60 -11.38
CA LYS A 24 3.36 -1.58 -12.09
C LYS A 24 3.57 -2.81 -11.21
N GLN A 25 3.91 -3.91 -11.87
CA GLN A 25 4.25 -5.13 -11.16
C GLN A 25 5.46 -4.89 -10.24
N GLY A 26 5.30 -5.26 -8.97
CA GLY A 26 6.32 -5.08 -7.93
C GLY A 26 6.27 -3.73 -7.21
N ASP A 27 5.33 -2.84 -7.52
CA ASP A 27 5.19 -1.59 -6.78
C ASP A 27 4.69 -1.84 -5.34
N ILE A 28 5.15 -1.03 -4.40
CA ILE A 28 4.52 -0.86 -3.10
C ILE A 28 3.49 0.26 -3.23
N PHE A 29 2.22 -0.07 -3.03
CA PHE A 29 1.14 0.89 -3.12
C PHE A 29 0.91 1.58 -1.77
N PHE A 30 0.93 2.90 -1.74
CA PHE A 30 0.63 3.71 -0.56
C PHE A 30 -0.77 4.29 -0.69
N ALA A 31 -1.71 3.75 0.08
CA ALA A 31 -3.12 4.08 0.02
C ALA A 31 -3.41 5.41 0.73
N LEU A 32 -3.14 6.52 0.05
CA LEU A 32 -3.43 7.85 0.56
C LEU A 32 -4.93 8.17 0.59
N LYS A 33 -5.38 8.82 1.65
CA LYS A 33 -6.72 9.41 1.74
C LYS A 33 -6.67 10.93 1.74
N GLY A 34 -7.67 11.53 1.11
CA GLY A 34 -7.91 12.95 1.10
C GLY A 34 -9.40 13.25 1.24
N PRO A 35 -9.81 14.53 1.22
CA PRO A 35 -11.19 14.93 1.52
C PRO A 35 -12.25 14.31 0.61
N ASN A 36 -11.88 14.00 -0.64
CA ASN A 36 -12.79 13.50 -1.67
C ASN A 36 -12.46 12.08 -2.15
N PHE A 37 -11.42 11.45 -1.60
CA PHE A 37 -10.91 10.19 -2.12
C PHE A 37 -10.28 9.36 -1.01
N ASN A 38 -10.55 8.06 -0.99
CA ASN A 38 -9.96 7.13 -0.04
C ASN A 38 -9.35 5.94 -0.78
N ALA A 39 -8.02 5.95 -0.92
CA ALA A 39 -7.31 4.90 -1.62
C ALA A 39 -7.32 3.55 -0.89
N ASN A 40 -7.63 3.52 0.42
CA ASN A 40 -7.67 2.28 1.20
C ASN A 40 -8.67 1.28 0.60
N SER A 41 -9.76 1.78 0.03
CA SER A 41 -10.77 0.95 -0.67
C SER A 41 -10.25 0.22 -1.92
N PHE A 42 -9.07 0.59 -2.44
CA PHE A 42 -8.45 -0.02 -3.61
C PHE A 42 -7.28 -0.94 -3.27
N ALA A 43 -7.05 -1.27 -1.99
CA ALA A 43 -5.93 -2.09 -1.56
C ALA A 43 -5.90 -3.46 -2.25
N GLU A 44 -7.03 -4.18 -2.28
CA GLU A 44 -7.12 -5.48 -2.97
C GLU A 44 -6.88 -5.34 -4.47
N GLN A 45 -7.50 -4.34 -5.09
CA GLN A 45 -7.29 -4.06 -6.52
C GLN A 45 -5.82 -3.75 -6.84
N ALA A 46 -5.11 -3.05 -5.96
CA ALA A 46 -3.69 -2.76 -6.14
C ALA A 46 -2.87 -4.06 -6.17
N LEU A 47 -3.16 -5.00 -5.28
CA LEU A 47 -2.52 -6.32 -5.27
C LEU A 47 -2.85 -7.13 -6.54
N GLU A 48 -4.09 -7.10 -7.01
CA GLU A 48 -4.50 -7.74 -8.27
C GLU A 48 -3.80 -7.15 -9.49
N LYS A 49 -3.54 -5.84 -9.48
CA LYS A 49 -2.78 -5.12 -10.52
C LYS A 49 -1.27 -5.35 -10.44
N GLY A 50 -0.80 -6.14 -9.48
CA GLY A 50 0.60 -6.54 -9.37
C GLY A 50 1.41 -5.77 -8.34
N ALA A 51 0.78 -4.96 -7.48
CA ALA A 51 1.48 -4.42 -6.32
C ALA A 51 2.03 -5.57 -5.45
N ALA A 52 3.29 -5.44 -5.02
CA ALA A 52 3.91 -6.39 -4.12
C ALA A 52 3.29 -6.30 -2.72
N TYR A 53 3.07 -5.07 -2.25
CA TYR A 53 2.51 -4.73 -0.95
C TYR A 53 1.62 -3.50 -1.05
N VAL A 54 0.73 -3.36 -0.08
CA VAL A 54 -0.07 -2.15 0.16
C VAL A 54 0.21 -1.63 1.55
N VAL A 55 0.39 -0.33 1.70
CA VAL A 55 0.44 0.38 2.99
C VAL A 55 -0.85 1.18 3.11
N ALA A 56 -1.61 0.95 4.17
CA ALA A 56 -2.94 1.50 4.42
C ALA A 56 -3.07 1.95 5.88
N ASP A 57 -3.92 2.94 6.14
CA ASP A 57 -4.18 3.48 7.49
C ASP A 57 -5.60 3.21 8.00
N GLU A 58 -6.33 2.34 7.30
CA GLU A 58 -7.68 1.92 7.67
C GLU A 58 -7.79 0.40 7.67
N GLN A 59 -8.55 -0.13 8.64
CA GLN A 59 -8.84 -1.55 8.72
C GLN A 59 -9.61 -1.98 7.47
N LEU A 60 -9.12 -2.99 6.78
CA LEU A 60 -9.78 -3.59 5.62
C LEU A 60 -10.54 -4.86 6.03
N PHE A 61 -11.57 -5.19 5.26
CA PHE A 61 -12.42 -6.36 5.54
C PHE A 61 -11.70 -7.69 5.31
N ALA A 62 -10.71 -7.73 4.41
CA ALA A 62 -9.93 -8.92 4.15
C ALA A 62 -8.57 -8.86 4.86
N GLU A 63 -8.26 -9.92 5.59
CA GLU A 63 -6.90 -10.16 6.08
C GLU A 63 -6.03 -10.64 4.93
N ASN A 64 -4.93 -9.94 4.68
CA ASN A 64 -3.96 -10.29 3.66
C ASN A 64 -2.58 -9.85 4.13
N ASP A 65 -1.63 -10.79 4.19
CA ASP A 65 -0.27 -10.56 4.69
C ASP A 65 0.51 -9.49 3.90
N ARG A 66 0.04 -9.15 2.69
CA ARG A 66 0.63 -8.11 1.83
C ARG A 66 0.02 -6.73 2.07
N ILE A 67 -0.97 -6.60 2.95
CA ILE A 67 -1.55 -5.32 3.35
C ILE A 67 -1.01 -4.97 4.74
N ILE A 68 -0.31 -3.86 4.80
CA ILE A 68 0.38 -3.37 5.97
C ILE A 68 -0.44 -2.21 6.54
N ILE A 69 -1.06 -2.44 7.69
CA ILE A 69 -1.78 -1.39 8.41
C ILE A 69 -0.80 -0.57 9.25
N VAL A 70 -0.86 0.76 9.08
CA VAL A 70 -0.08 1.77 9.81
C VAL A 70 -1.03 2.82 10.42
N GLU A 71 -0.50 3.71 11.26
CA GLU A 71 -1.30 4.79 11.85
C GLU A 71 -1.53 5.94 10.86
N ASP A 72 -0.51 6.27 10.06
CA ASP A 72 -0.55 7.27 9.00
C ASP A 72 0.29 6.76 7.82
N VAL A 73 -0.26 6.86 6.59
CA VAL A 73 0.45 6.46 5.37
C VAL A 73 1.43 7.54 4.90
N LEU A 74 1.12 8.82 5.15
CA LEU A 74 1.87 9.96 4.60
C LEU A 74 2.96 10.48 5.55
N THR A 75 2.73 10.46 6.87
CA THR A 75 3.62 11.08 7.86
C THR A 75 4.27 10.13 8.85
#